data_AF-A0A3N8H299-F1
#
_entry.id   AF-A0A3N8H299-F1
#
_cell.length_a   1.000
_cell.length_b   1.000
_cell.length_c   1.000
_cell.angle_alpha   90.00
_cell.angle_beta   90.00
_cell.angle_gamma   90.00
#
_symmetry.space_group_name_H-M   'P 1'
#
loop_
_entity.id
_entity.type
_entity.pdbx_description
1 polymer ?
#
loop_
_entity_poly.entity_id
_entity_poly.type
_entity_poly.pdbx_seq_one_letter_code
_entity_poly.pdbx_strand_id
1 'polypeptide(L)'
;GTGGAAAGTLTFMVGGSDADFERVKPVLAGMGKNIVHCGATGMGQVAKVCNNLVLGISMAAVSEAMSLGVALGIDPKVLAGIVNTSTGRCWSSDTYNPYPGVIDTAPSSRGYSGGFGTDLMLKDLGLANDAAKQARQPV
;
A
#
# COMPACT_ATOMS: atom_id res chain seq x y z
N GLY A 1 -5.98 4.29 3.49
CA GLY A 1 -7.05 3.27 3.41
C GLY A 1 -8.17 3.62 4.36
N THR A 2 -9.18 2.76 4.49
CA THR A 2 -10.39 3.00 5.31
C THR A 2 -10.08 3.33 6.77
N GLY A 3 -9.12 2.62 7.40
CA GLY A 3 -8.69 2.93 8.78
C GLY A 3 -8.11 4.34 8.94
N GLY A 4 -7.28 4.78 7.99
CA GLY A 4 -6.72 6.14 7.99
C GLY A 4 -7.77 7.22 7.76
N ALA A 5 -8.81 6.93 6.97
CA ALA A 5 -9.92 7.85 6.74
C ALA A 5 -10.74 8.06 8.03
N ALA A 6 -11.12 6.97 8.70
CA ALA A 6 -11.83 7.04 9.98
C ALA A 6 -11.02 7.78 11.07
N ALA A 7 -9.69 7.62 11.05
CA ALA A 7 -8.79 8.25 12.02
C ALA A 7 -8.34 9.67 11.64
N GLY A 8 -8.72 10.22 10.49
CA GLY A 8 -8.23 11.52 10.02
C GLY A 8 -6.70 11.56 9.79
N THR A 9 -6.09 10.42 9.45
CA THR A 9 -4.63 10.26 9.30
C THR A 9 -4.22 9.92 7.88
N LEU A 10 -5.06 10.24 6.90
CA LEU A 10 -4.76 10.00 5.49
C LEU A 10 -3.45 10.69 5.04
N THR A 11 -2.84 10.10 4.03
CA THR A 11 -1.81 10.75 3.22
C THR A 11 -2.45 11.26 1.94
N PHE A 12 -2.38 12.57 1.70
CA PHE A 12 -2.79 13.20 0.44
C PHE A 12 -1.57 13.43 -0.45
N MET A 13 -1.65 12.93 -1.68
CA MET A 13 -0.67 13.14 -2.75
C MET A 13 -1.27 14.11 -3.76
N VAL A 14 -0.80 15.36 -3.78
CA VAL A 14 -1.48 16.47 -4.46
C VAL A 14 -0.66 16.94 -5.65
N GLY A 15 -1.24 16.91 -6.85
CA GLY A 15 -0.65 17.55 -8.04
C GLY A 15 -1.40 18.84 -8.39
N GLY A 16 -0.68 19.92 -8.63
CA GLY A 16 -1.24 21.23 -8.95
C GLY A 16 -0.18 22.34 -8.90
N SER A 17 -0.59 23.58 -9.13
CA SER A 17 0.31 24.74 -8.91
C SER A 17 0.62 24.93 -7.42
N ASP A 18 1.73 25.58 -7.08
CA ASP A 18 2.08 25.90 -5.69
C ASP A 18 0.96 26.72 -5.00
N ALA A 19 0.39 27.67 -5.74
CA ALA A 19 -0.71 28.51 -5.25
C ALA A 19 -1.98 27.68 -4.95
N ASP A 20 -2.34 26.74 -5.82
CA ASP A 20 -3.48 25.85 -5.58
C ASP A 20 -3.20 24.91 -4.42
N PHE A 21 -1.98 24.36 -4.32
CA PHE A 21 -1.59 23.49 -3.22
C PHE A 21 -1.74 24.18 -1.87
N GLU A 22 -1.15 25.37 -1.70
CA GLU A 22 -1.26 26.11 -0.43
C GLU A 22 -2.71 26.53 -0.12
N ARG A 23 -3.52 26.79 -1.15
CA ARG A 23 -4.96 27.07 -0.97
C ARG A 23 -5.75 25.86 -0.46
N VAL A 24 -5.48 24.64 -0.96
CA VAL A 24 -6.25 23.44 -0.58
C VAL A 24 -5.72 22.74 0.68
N LYS A 25 -4.44 22.93 1.00
CA LYS A 25 -3.75 22.26 2.13
C LYS A 25 -4.46 22.39 3.48
N PRO A 26 -5.02 23.56 3.90
CA PRO A 26 -5.76 23.66 5.17
C PRO A 26 -7.01 22.76 5.21
N VAL A 27 -7.69 22.60 4.07
CA VAL A 27 -8.87 21.72 3.97
C VAL A 27 -8.45 20.26 4.08
N LEU A 28 -7.38 19.87 3.39
CA LEU A 28 -6.86 18.50 3.43
C LEU A 28 -6.31 18.13 4.82
N ALA A 29 -5.78 19.10 5.57
CA ALA A 29 -5.28 18.92 6.94
C ALA A 29 -6.36 18.53 7.94
N GLY A 30 -7.64 18.82 7.66
CA GLY A 30 -8.75 18.32 8.47
C GLY A 30 -9.00 16.82 8.32
N MET A 31 -8.44 16.17 7.29
CA MET A 31 -8.69 14.76 6.96
C MET A 31 -7.43 13.89 6.96
N GLY A 32 -6.25 14.50 6.96
CA GLY A 32 -4.98 13.82 6.72
C GLY A 32 -3.85 14.34 7.58
N LYS A 33 -2.93 13.43 7.90
CA LYS A 33 -1.72 13.73 8.67
C LYS A 33 -0.56 14.15 7.77
N ASN A 34 -0.48 13.58 6.55
CA ASN A 34 0.59 13.86 5.61
C ASN A 34 -0.01 14.47 4.34
N ILE A 35 0.41 15.67 3.97
CA ILE A 35 -0.05 16.35 2.75
C ILE A 35 1.19 16.68 1.95
N VAL A 36 1.36 16.02 0.80
CA VAL A 36 2.56 16.10 -0.01
C VAL A 36 2.21 16.73 -1.35
N HIS A 37 2.93 17.79 -1.71
CA HIS A 37 2.88 18.35 -3.06
C HIS A 37 3.78 17.52 -3.97
N CYS A 38 3.18 16.89 -4.97
CA CYS A 38 3.86 15.96 -5.87
C CYS A 38 4.33 16.65 -7.17
N GLY A 39 4.14 17.96 -7.30
CA GLY A 39 4.43 18.72 -8.52
C GLY A 39 3.16 19.12 -9.27
N ALA A 40 3.26 19.24 -10.59
CA ALA A 40 2.18 19.72 -11.45
C ALA A 40 0.93 18.81 -11.43
N THR A 41 -0.15 19.30 -12.03
CA THR A 41 -1.41 18.55 -12.19
C THR A 41 -1.15 17.14 -12.71
N GLY A 42 -1.76 16.14 -12.06
CA GLY A 42 -1.59 14.72 -12.38
C GLY A 42 -0.49 14.01 -11.58
N MET A 43 0.51 14.71 -11.03
CA MET A 43 1.63 14.06 -10.33
C MET A 43 1.23 13.34 -9.04
N GLY A 44 0.16 13.79 -8.37
CA GLY A 44 -0.42 13.05 -7.23
C GLY A 44 -0.95 11.66 -7.63
N GLN A 45 -1.51 11.53 -8.82
CA GLN A 45 -1.98 10.24 -9.34
C GLN A 45 -0.80 9.34 -9.71
N VAL A 46 0.24 9.90 -10.33
CA VAL A 46 1.47 9.15 -10.64
C VAL A 46 2.09 8.59 -9.36
N ALA A 47 2.26 9.42 -8.32
CA ALA A 47 2.78 8.98 -7.03
C ALA A 47 1.93 7.84 -6.43
N LYS A 48 0.60 7.99 -6.48
CA LYS A 48 -0.33 6.99 -5.94
C LYS A 48 -0.26 5.65 -6.69
N VAL A 49 -0.22 5.70 -8.01
CA VAL A 49 -0.15 4.51 -8.88
C VAL A 49 1.17 3.77 -8.64
N CYS A 50 2.31 4.47 -8.62
CA CYS A 50 3.60 3.84 -8.36
C CYS A 50 3.66 3.21 -6.95
N ASN A 51 3.16 3.90 -5.92
CA ASN A 51 3.09 3.35 -4.57
C ASN A 51 2.23 2.07 -4.51
N ASN A 52 1.08 2.06 -5.18
CA ASN A 52 0.19 0.90 -5.16
C ASN A 52 0.69 -0.26 -6.02
N LEU A 53 1.46 -0.01 -7.08
CA LEU A 53 2.20 -1.03 -7.81
C LEU A 53 3.19 -1.77 -6.89
N VAL A 54 4.04 -1.01 -6.17
CA VAL A 54 4.98 -1.58 -5.18
C VAL A 54 4.23 -2.40 -4.13
N LEU A 55 3.14 -1.86 -3.57
CA LEU A 55 2.31 -2.56 -2.59
C LEU A 55 1.78 -3.90 -3.14
N GLY A 56 1.26 -3.91 -4.37
CA GLY A 56 0.74 -5.12 -5.02
C GLY A 56 1.81 -6.20 -5.17
N ILE A 57 2.96 -5.85 -5.72
CA ILE A 57 4.10 -6.77 -5.92
C ILE A 57 4.58 -7.32 -4.57
N SER A 58 4.84 -6.45 -3.60
CA SER A 58 5.33 -6.87 -2.28
C SER A 58 4.31 -7.74 -1.54
N MET A 59 3.01 -7.47 -1.66
CA MET A 59 1.97 -8.30 -1.03
C MET A 59 1.94 -9.71 -1.64
N ALA A 60 2.06 -9.83 -2.96
CA ALA A 60 2.15 -11.14 -3.63
C ALA A 60 3.39 -11.91 -3.15
N ALA A 61 4.56 -11.27 -3.20
CA ALA A 61 5.83 -11.88 -2.78
C ALA A 61 5.81 -12.35 -1.32
N VAL A 62 5.28 -11.54 -0.39
CA VAL A 62 5.14 -11.93 1.03
C VAL A 62 4.17 -13.09 1.18
N SER A 63 3.05 -13.09 0.44
CA SER A 63 2.07 -14.18 0.50
C SER A 63 2.67 -15.51 0.05
N GLU A 64 3.42 -15.50 -1.06
CA GLU A 64 4.14 -16.66 -1.58
C GLU A 64 5.21 -17.16 -0.60
N ALA A 65 6.05 -16.26 -0.08
CA ALA A 65 7.10 -16.61 0.87
C ALA A 65 6.55 -17.22 2.16
N MET A 66 5.47 -16.63 2.71
CA MET A 66 4.81 -17.14 3.91
C MET A 66 4.20 -18.52 3.66
N SER A 67 3.48 -18.68 2.54
CA SER A 67 2.88 -19.98 2.17
C SER A 67 3.93 -21.06 1.97
N LEU A 68 5.03 -20.74 1.27
CA LEU A 68 6.13 -21.67 1.05
C LEU A 68 6.80 -22.08 2.36
N GLY A 69 7.15 -21.11 3.21
CA GLY A 69 7.83 -21.42 4.47
C GLY A 69 6.99 -22.30 5.38
N VAL A 70 5.69 -22.01 5.53
CA VAL A 70 4.80 -22.86 6.33
C VAL A 70 4.68 -24.27 5.74
N ALA A 71 4.60 -24.41 4.41
CA ALA A 71 4.60 -25.72 3.77
C ALA A 71 5.90 -26.51 4.00
N LEU A 72 7.02 -25.81 4.19
CA LEU A 72 8.32 -26.37 4.57
C LEU A 72 8.48 -26.58 6.09
N GLY A 73 7.45 -26.24 6.89
CA GLY A 73 7.36 -26.57 8.31
C GLY A 73 7.86 -25.50 9.28
N ILE A 74 8.20 -24.28 8.83
CA ILE A 74 8.52 -23.18 9.75
C ILE A 74 7.23 -22.57 10.33
N ASP A 75 7.25 -22.24 11.62
CA ASP A 75 6.17 -21.49 12.25
C ASP A 75 6.00 -20.10 11.56
N PRO A 76 4.77 -19.70 11.19
CA PRO A 76 4.55 -18.46 10.44
C PRO A 76 4.97 -17.21 11.23
N LYS A 77 4.87 -17.19 12.56
CA LYS A 77 5.31 -16.02 13.36
C LYS A 77 6.82 -15.93 13.39
N VAL A 78 7.52 -17.06 13.50
CA VAL A 78 8.98 -17.11 13.40
C VAL A 78 9.44 -16.62 12.03
N LEU A 79 8.85 -17.14 10.95
CA LEU A 79 9.18 -16.71 9.58
C LEU A 79 8.94 -15.21 9.38
N ALA A 80 7.78 -14.69 9.80
CA ALA A 80 7.48 -13.27 9.72
C ALA A 80 8.49 -12.43 10.52
N GLY A 81 8.91 -12.90 11.70
CA GLY A 81 9.96 -12.26 12.49
C GLY A 81 11.30 -12.16 11.75
N ILE A 82 11.71 -13.24 11.06
CA ILE A 82 12.92 -13.25 10.23
C ILE A 82 12.80 -12.27 9.06
N VAL A 83 11.70 -12.32 8.30
CA VAL A 83 11.47 -11.39 7.18
C VAL A 83 11.53 -9.94 7.67
N ASN A 84 10.90 -9.64 8.80
CA ASN A 84 10.80 -8.29 9.35
C ASN A 84 12.09 -7.76 10.01
N THR A 85 13.08 -8.61 10.24
CA THR A 85 14.43 -8.24 10.71
C THR A 85 15.49 -8.36 9.62
N SER A 86 15.08 -8.70 8.40
CA SER A 86 15.98 -8.93 7.25
C SER A 86 15.61 -8.02 6.07
N THR A 87 16.27 -8.25 4.94
CA THR A 87 16.10 -7.47 3.69
C THR A 87 14.75 -7.65 3.01
N GLY A 88 14.00 -8.70 3.35
CA GLY A 88 12.64 -8.93 2.83
C GLY A 88 11.56 -8.04 3.47
N ARG A 89 11.91 -7.25 4.49
CA ARG A 89 10.96 -6.41 5.22
C ARG A 89 10.26 -5.41 4.30
N CYS A 90 8.94 -5.36 4.40
CA CYS A 90 8.11 -4.32 3.81
C CYS A 90 6.82 -4.11 4.62
N TRP A 91 6.01 -3.10 4.27
CA TRP A 91 4.74 -2.83 4.95
C TRP A 91 3.79 -4.06 4.94
N SER A 92 3.78 -4.79 3.82
CA SER A 92 2.98 -6.02 3.69
C SER A 92 3.42 -7.11 4.66
N SER A 93 4.68 -7.16 5.10
CA SER A 93 5.18 -8.19 6.01
C SER A 93 5.08 -7.80 7.50
N ASP A 94 5.30 -6.52 7.84
CA ASP A 94 5.42 -6.04 9.23
C ASP A 94 4.14 -5.39 9.79
N THR A 95 3.27 -4.88 8.92
CA THR A 95 2.06 -4.15 9.31
C THR A 95 0.78 -4.84 8.82
N TYR A 96 0.85 -5.55 7.70
CA TYR A 96 -0.32 -6.10 7.01
C TYR A 96 -0.16 -7.55 6.55
N ASN A 97 0.51 -8.36 7.36
CA ASN A 97 0.89 -9.73 7.01
C ASN A 97 -0.28 -10.58 6.47
N PRO A 98 -0.14 -11.21 5.29
CA PRO A 98 -1.23 -11.91 4.62
C PRO A 98 -1.57 -13.27 5.24
N TYR A 99 -0.72 -13.80 6.14
CA TYR A 99 -0.94 -15.10 6.75
C TYR A 99 -1.78 -14.98 8.05
N PRO A 100 -2.88 -15.75 8.20
CA PRO A 100 -3.76 -15.66 9.37
C PRO A 100 -3.03 -15.91 10.70
N GLY A 101 -3.33 -15.08 11.71
CA GLY A 101 -2.79 -15.24 13.06
C GLY A 101 -1.37 -14.72 13.28
N VAL A 102 -0.71 -14.15 12.24
CA VAL A 102 0.61 -13.50 12.40
C VAL A 102 0.46 -12.09 12.98
N ILE A 103 -0.48 -11.30 12.45
CA ILE A 103 -0.82 -9.96 12.96
C ILE A 103 -2.32 -9.94 13.27
N ASP A 104 -2.68 -9.76 14.53
CA ASP A 104 -4.08 -9.85 14.99
C ASP A 104 -4.98 -8.76 14.36
N THR A 105 -4.42 -7.58 14.10
CA THR A 105 -5.15 -6.45 13.51
C THR A 105 -5.22 -6.49 11.98
N ALA A 106 -4.51 -7.41 11.31
CA ALA A 106 -4.54 -7.54 9.86
C ALA A 106 -5.83 -8.25 9.38
N PRO A 107 -6.32 -7.98 8.15
CA PRO A 107 -7.50 -8.67 7.61
C PRO A 107 -7.38 -10.19 7.57
N SER A 108 -6.16 -10.72 7.35
CA SER A 108 -5.87 -12.16 7.34
C SER A 108 -6.35 -12.86 8.62
N SER A 109 -6.31 -12.19 9.77
CA SER A 109 -6.76 -12.71 11.07
C SER A 109 -8.28 -12.61 11.30
N ARG A 110 -9.03 -12.11 10.32
CA ARG A 110 -10.51 -11.99 10.36
C ARG A 110 -11.16 -12.40 9.03
N GLY A 111 -10.62 -13.45 8.40
CA GLY A 111 -11.16 -14.01 7.16
C GLY A 111 -11.11 -13.03 5.99
N TYR A 112 -10.10 -12.17 5.93
CA TYR A 112 -9.88 -11.15 4.90
C TYR A 112 -11.01 -10.11 4.77
N SER A 113 -11.82 -9.94 5.82
CA SER A 113 -12.88 -8.94 5.84
C SER A 113 -12.37 -7.51 6.04
N GLY A 114 -12.98 -6.58 5.31
CA GLY A 114 -12.64 -5.14 5.34
C GLY A 114 -11.27 -4.83 4.72
N GLY A 115 -10.65 -3.74 5.17
CA GLY A 115 -9.33 -3.34 4.66
C GLY A 115 -9.38 -2.64 3.30
N PHE A 116 -8.49 -3.04 2.38
CA PHE A 116 -8.43 -2.54 1.01
C PHE A 116 -8.89 -3.64 0.05
N GLY A 117 -10.01 -3.41 -0.64
CA GLY A 117 -10.65 -4.42 -1.49
C GLY A 117 -9.79 -4.83 -2.68
N THR A 118 -9.87 -6.11 -3.04
CA THR A 118 -9.15 -6.71 -4.18
C THR A 118 -9.50 -6.02 -5.50
N ASP A 119 -10.77 -5.67 -5.71
CA ASP A 119 -11.21 -4.98 -6.92
C ASP A 119 -10.58 -3.57 -7.05
N LEU A 120 -10.36 -2.90 -5.93
CA LEU A 120 -9.69 -1.60 -5.90
C LEU A 120 -8.19 -1.75 -6.20
N MET A 121 -7.55 -2.80 -5.67
CA MET A 121 -6.17 -3.11 -6.02
C MET A 121 -6.03 -3.45 -7.50
N LEU A 122 -6.92 -4.28 -8.04
CA LEU A 122 -6.94 -4.62 -9.47
C LEU A 122 -7.09 -3.36 -10.34
N LYS A 123 -8.00 -2.46 -9.96
CA LYS A 123 -8.18 -1.17 -10.63
C LYS A 123 -6.90 -0.33 -10.60
N ASP A 124 -6.21 -0.26 -9.47
CA ASP A 124 -4.97 0.51 -9.35
C ASP A 124 -3.80 -0.11 -10.14
N LEU A 125 -3.68 -1.44 -10.16
CA LEU A 125 -2.69 -2.14 -10.99
C LEU A 125 -2.99 -2.01 -12.48
N GLY A 126 -4.27 -1.96 -12.86
CA GLY A 126 -4.69 -1.63 -14.22
C GLY A 126 -4.20 -0.26 -14.66
N LEU A 127 -4.40 0.77 -13.82
CA LEU A 127 -3.87 2.12 -14.07
C LEU A 127 -2.34 2.14 -14.17
N ALA A 128 -1.64 1.34 -13.34
CA ALA A 128 -0.19 1.22 -13.40
C ALA A 128 0.30 0.63 -14.73
N ASN A 129 -0.35 -0.43 -15.18
CA ASN A 129 -0.05 -1.08 -16.46
C ASN A 129 -0.31 -0.14 -17.65
N ASP A 130 -1.42 0.59 -17.64
CA ASP A 130 -1.74 1.55 -18.71
C ASP A 130 -0.74 2.70 -18.74
N ALA A 131 -0.35 3.23 -17.56
CA ALA A 131 0.69 4.25 -17.45
C ALA A 131 2.07 3.75 -17.93
N ALA A 132 2.44 2.51 -17.58
CA ALA A 132 3.69 1.89 -18.02
C ALA A 132 3.76 1.75 -19.55
N LYS A 133 2.67 1.31 -20.19
CA LYS A 133 2.56 1.25 -21.66
C LYS A 133 2.72 2.63 -22.29
N GLN A 134 2.04 3.65 -21.76
CA GLN A 134 2.13 5.01 -22.26
C GLN A 134 3.57 5.56 -22.12
N ALA A 135 4.23 5.30 -21.00
CA ALA A 135 5.59 5.73 -20.72
C ALA A 135 6.67 4.83 -21.36
N ARG A 136 6.28 3.73 -22.01
CA ARG A 136 7.17 2.71 -22.59
C ARG A 136 8.18 2.16 -21.56
N GLN A 137 7.70 1.88 -20.36
CA GLN A 137 8.49 1.28 -19.28
C GLN A 137 8.13 -0.21 -19.13
N PRO A 138 9.11 -1.08 -18.82
CA PRO A 138 8.83 -2.48 -18.55
C PRO A 138 8.25 -2.65 -17.14
N VAL A 139 6.98 -3.03 -17.07
CA VAL A 139 6.24 -3.39 -15.84
C VAL A 139 5.42 -4.64 -16.12
#